data_AF-R7U572-F1
#
_entry.id   AF-R7U572-F1
#
_cell.length_a   1.000
_cell.length_b   1.000
_cell.length_c   1.000
_cell.angle_alpha   90.00
_cell.angle_beta   90.00
_cell.angle_gamma   90.00
#
_symmetry.space_group_name_H-M   'P 1'
#
loop_
_entity.id
_entity.type
_entity.pdbx_description
1 polymer ?
#
loop_
_entity_poly.entity_id
_entity_poly.type
_entity_poly.pdbx_seq_one_letter_code
_entity_poly.pdbx_strand_id
1 'polypeptide(L)'
;SEHSIVAARAAVMIYDDGNRRWVPSGSSQGMSKVHIYHHSINNTFRVVGRKLQDHEVVINCAILKGLKYNQATPTFHQWRDNRQVYGLNFSSKEDADGFAQAMLTALETLN
;
A
#
# COMPACT_ATOMS: atom_id res chain seq x y z
N SER A 1 -9.51 11.30 14.76
CA SER A 1 -10.28 10.75 13.63
C SER A 1 -9.30 10.25 12.59
N GLU A 2 -9.72 9.33 11.73
CA GLU A 2 -8.91 8.84 10.62
C GLU A 2 -9.26 9.60 9.34
N HIS A 3 -8.25 10.03 8.57
CA HIS A 3 -8.44 10.74 7.30
C HIS A 3 -7.46 10.24 6.24
N SER A 4 -7.91 10.22 4.99
CA SER A 4 -7.08 9.83 3.85
C SER A 4 -6.11 10.96 3.52
N ILE A 5 -4.81 10.68 3.49
CA ILE A 5 -3.77 11.65 3.11
C ILE A 5 -3.37 11.54 1.63
N VAL A 6 -3.56 10.37 1.02
CA VAL A 6 -3.37 10.14 -0.41
C VAL A 6 -4.31 9.03 -0.87
N ALA A 7 -4.70 9.06 -2.14
CA ALA A 7 -5.36 7.97 -2.83
C ALA A 7 -4.64 7.72 -4.16
N ALA A 8 -4.41 6.47 -4.50
CA ALA A 8 -3.83 6.05 -5.76
C ALA A 8 -4.60 4.86 -6.33
N ARG A 9 -4.51 4.66 -7.64
CA ARG A 9 -5.05 3.46 -8.27
C ARG A 9 -3.92 2.47 -8.55
N ALA A 10 -4.06 1.24 -8.06
CA ALA A 10 -3.05 0.21 -8.18
C ALA A 10 -3.64 -1.21 -8.09
N ALA A 11 -3.02 -2.17 -8.76
CA ALA A 11 -3.23 -3.59 -8.47
C ALA A 11 -2.43 -3.96 -7.22
N VAL A 12 -3.12 -4.50 -6.21
CA VAL A 12 -2.50 -4.93 -4.95
C VAL A 12 -2.04 -6.37 -5.09
N MET A 13 -0.76 -6.60 -4.82
CA MET A 13 -0.08 -7.88 -4.93
C MET A 13 0.46 -8.29 -3.56
N ILE A 14 0.53 -9.60 -3.32
CA ILE A 14 1.24 -10.20 -2.20
C ILE A 14 2.31 -11.14 -2.73
N TYR A 15 3.46 -11.20 -2.06
CA TYR A 15 4.50 -12.16 -2.42
C TYR A 15 4.20 -13.50 -1.74
N ASP A 16 4.02 -14.54 -2.55
CA ASP A 16 3.91 -15.93 -2.11
C ASP A 16 5.33 -16.49 -1.96
N ASP A 17 5.83 -16.51 -0.72
CA ASP A 17 7.19 -17.00 -0.41
C ASP A 17 7.38 -18.48 -0.78
N GLY A 18 6.31 -19.30 -0.73
CA GLY A 18 6.36 -20.72 -1.06
C GLY A 18 6.60 -20.97 -2.54
N ASN A 19 5.92 -20.19 -3.40
CA ASN A 19 6.06 -20.28 -4.86
C ASN A 19 7.01 -19.21 -5.45
N ARG A 20 7.62 -18.37 -4.61
CA ARG A 20 8.55 -17.29 -4.97
C ARG A 20 8.02 -16.35 -6.07
N ARG A 21 6.74 -16.02 -6.00
CA ARG A 21 6.07 -15.20 -7.02
C ARG A 21 5.11 -14.20 -6.41
N TRP A 22 4.87 -13.13 -7.15
CA TRP A 22 3.77 -12.23 -6.86
C TRP A 22 2.44 -12.87 -7.26
N VAL A 23 1.46 -12.80 -6.36
CA VAL A 23 0.08 -13.17 -6.64
C VAL A 23 -0.84 -12.00 -6.31
N PRO A 24 -1.99 -11.87 -7.00
CA PRO A 24 -2.97 -10.83 -6.69
C PRO A 24 -3.47 -10.98 -5.26
N SER A 25 -3.63 -9.86 -4.56
CA SER A 25 -4.30 -9.86 -3.26
C SER A 25 -5.82 -9.87 -3.44
N GLY A 26 -6.50 -10.64 -2.60
CA GLY A 26 -7.96 -10.86 -2.64
C GLY A 26 -8.38 -12.05 -3.50
N SER A 27 -9.68 -12.18 -3.69
CA SER A 27 -10.33 -13.25 -4.45
C SER A 27 -10.09 -13.18 -5.97
N SER A 28 -9.72 -11.99 -6.47
CA SER A 28 -9.64 -11.70 -7.91
C SER A 28 -8.49 -10.77 -8.29
N GLN A 29 -8.12 -10.82 -9.57
CA GLN A 29 -7.23 -9.84 -10.21
C GLN A 29 -7.95 -8.53 -10.46
N GLY A 30 -7.22 -7.42 -10.45
CA GLY A 30 -7.76 -6.13 -10.87
C GLY A 30 -7.28 -4.96 -10.04
N MET A 31 -7.68 -3.77 -10.50
CA MET A 31 -7.32 -2.49 -9.90
C MET A 31 -8.09 -2.24 -8.62
N SER A 32 -7.41 -1.56 -7.69
CA SER A 32 -7.94 -1.13 -6.40
C SER A 32 -7.76 0.37 -6.25
N LYS A 33 -8.62 1.00 -5.46
CA LYS A 33 -8.35 2.31 -4.89
C LYS A 33 -7.63 2.10 -3.57
N VAL A 34 -6.39 2.57 -3.49
CA VAL A 34 -5.50 2.38 -2.34
C VAL A 34 -5.26 3.72 -1.68
N HIS A 35 -5.46 3.76 -0.37
CA HIS A 35 -5.33 4.94 0.46
C HIS A 35 -4.23 4.74 1.49
N ILE A 36 -3.52 5.82 1.82
CA ILE A 36 -2.86 5.93 3.12
C ILE A 36 -3.78 6.76 4.01
N TYR A 37 -4.08 6.22 5.19
CA TYR A 37 -4.84 6.89 6.22
C TYR A 37 -3.96 7.31 7.39
N HIS A 38 -4.22 8.50 7.94
CA HIS A 38 -3.62 8.99 9.19
C HIS A 38 -4.69 9.09 10.26
N HIS A 39 -4.44 8.45 11.40
CA HIS A 39 -5.25 8.60 12.61
C HIS A 39 -4.57 9.60 13.54
N SER A 40 -4.97 10.87 13.43
CA SER A 40 -4.30 12.01 14.07
C SER A 40 -4.17 11.90 15.60
N ILE A 41 -5.19 11.34 16.28
CA ILE A 41 -5.21 11.23 17.75
C ILE A 41 -4.15 10.24 18.25
N ASN A 42 -3.94 9.15 17.50
CA ASN A 42 -3.01 8.08 17.90
C ASN A 42 -1.65 8.23 17.20
N ASN A 43 -1.54 9.21 16.30
CA ASN A 43 -0.45 9.39 15.35
C ASN A 43 -0.03 8.09 14.64
N THR A 44 -1.01 7.30 14.19
CA THR A 44 -0.76 6.05 13.46
C THR A 44 -1.15 6.18 12.00
N PHE A 45 -0.48 5.43 11.14
CA PHE A 45 -0.77 5.39 9.71
C PHE A 45 -1.07 3.95 9.26
N ARG A 46 -1.91 3.81 8.22
CA ARG A 46 -2.15 2.51 7.58
C ARG A 46 -2.47 2.64 6.11
N VAL A 47 -2.12 1.61 5.34
CA VAL A 47 -2.52 1.43 3.95
C VAL A 47 -3.80 0.61 3.91
N VAL A 48 -4.83 1.12 3.23
CA VAL A 48 -6.09 0.40 3.00
C VAL A 48 -6.42 0.44 1.51
N GLY A 49 -6.64 -0.72 0.91
CA GLY A 49 -7.00 -0.84 -0.51
C GLY A 49 -8.25 -1.65 -0.70
N ARG A 50 -9.15 -1.15 -1.55
CA ARG A 50 -10.38 -1.83 -1.95
C ARG A 50 -10.43 -2.00 -3.45
N LYS A 51 -10.84 -3.18 -3.94
CA LYS A 51 -11.10 -3.41 -5.36
C LYS A 51 -12.12 -2.38 -5.89
N LEU A 52 -11.95 -1.99 -7.15
CA LEU A 52 -12.88 -1.07 -7.81
C LEU A 52 -14.23 -1.72 -8.14
N GLN A 53 -14.26 -3.04 -8.34
CA GLN A 53 -15.44 -3.75 -8.83
C GLN A 53 -16.44 -4.11 -7.72
N ASP A 54 -15.96 -4.70 -6.62
CA ASP A 54 -16.79 -5.28 -5.57
C ASP A 54 -16.47 -4.72 -4.16
N HIS A 55 -15.56 -3.75 -4.08
CA HIS A 55 -15.09 -3.15 -2.84
C HIS A 55 -14.46 -4.12 -1.84
N GLU A 56 -14.01 -5.30 -2.28
CA GLU A 56 -13.25 -6.26 -1.48
C GLU A 56 -12.03 -5.56 -0.87
N VAL A 57 -11.82 -5.73 0.44
CA VAL A 57 -10.63 -5.21 1.13
C VAL A 57 -9.46 -6.14 0.82
N VAL A 58 -8.50 -5.64 0.05
CA VAL A 58 -7.35 -6.43 -0.44
C VAL A 58 -6.03 -6.05 0.24
N ILE A 59 -6.02 -4.96 1.00
CA ILE A 59 -4.93 -4.64 1.92
C ILE A 59 -5.47 -3.79 3.06
N ASN A 60 -5.01 -4.10 4.27
CA ASN A 60 -5.23 -3.32 5.48
C ASN A 60 -3.99 -3.51 6.37
N CYS A 61 -2.96 -2.71 6.09
CA CYS A 61 -1.62 -2.87 6.66
C CYS A 61 -1.24 -1.63 7.45
N ALA A 62 -0.82 -1.80 8.71
CA ALA A 62 -0.24 -0.69 9.48
C ALA A 62 1.10 -0.25 8.87
N ILE A 63 1.36 1.06 8.88
CA ILE A 63 2.69 1.62 8.58
C ILE A 63 3.37 1.81 9.94
N LEU A 64 4.39 0.99 10.21
CA LEU A 64 5.11 1.00 11.47
C LEU A 64 6.43 1.76 11.33
N LYS A 65 6.92 2.32 12.45
CA LYS A 65 8.25 2.92 12.52
C LYS A 65 9.29 1.94 12.00
N GLY A 66 10.20 2.41 11.15
CA GLY A 66 11.27 1.61 10.56
C GLY A 66 10.86 0.71 9.38
N LEU A 67 9.58 0.71 8.96
CA LEU A 67 9.14 0.03 7.74
C LEU A 67 10.00 0.49 6.55
N LYS A 68 10.47 -0.49 5.76
CA LYS A 68 11.32 -0.25 4.60
C LYS A 68 10.46 -0.23 3.33
N TYR A 69 10.21 0.97 2.83
CA TYR A 69 9.52 1.19 1.57
C TYR A 69 10.52 1.17 0.40
N ASN A 70 10.24 0.36 -0.62
CA ASN A 70 11.13 0.19 -1.77
C ASN A 70 10.38 0.47 -3.09
N GLN A 71 10.87 1.43 -3.86
CA GLN A 71 10.37 1.75 -5.19
C GLN A 71 11.12 0.91 -6.22
N ALA A 72 10.69 -0.34 -6.42
CA ALA A 72 11.43 -1.30 -7.24
C ALA A 72 11.45 -0.93 -8.74
N THR A 73 10.37 -0.30 -9.22
CA THR A 73 10.29 0.35 -10.54
C THR A 73 9.48 1.64 -10.40
N PRO A 74 9.40 2.51 -11.44
CA PRO A 74 8.60 3.74 -11.40
C PRO A 74 7.11 3.56 -11.13
N THR A 75 6.56 2.35 -11.28
CA THR A 75 5.15 2.04 -11.03
C THR A 75 4.94 0.79 -10.18
N PHE A 76 6.01 0.18 -9.65
CA PHE A 76 5.91 -0.98 -8.77
C PHE A 76 6.69 -0.75 -7.48
N HIS A 77 5.96 -0.50 -6.39
CA HIS A 77 6.55 -0.28 -5.06
C HIS A 77 6.16 -1.41 -4.12
N GLN A 78 7.03 -1.72 -3.17
CA GLN A 78 6.88 -2.87 -2.28
C GLN A 78 7.39 -2.57 -0.87
N TRP A 79 6.83 -3.26 0.11
CA TRP A 79 7.29 -3.25 1.49
C TRP A 79 6.89 -4.55 2.18
N ARG A 80 7.49 -4.81 3.35
CA ARG A 80 7.23 -6.00 4.15
C ARG A 80 6.70 -5.57 5.52
N ASP A 81 5.65 -6.24 5.99
CA ASP A 81 5.28 -6.29 7.41
C ASP A 81 5.75 -7.61 8.04
N ASN A 82 5.39 -7.87 9.30
CA ASN A 82 5.81 -9.08 10.01
C ASN A 82 5.28 -10.40 9.41
N ARG A 83 4.35 -10.37 8.45
CA ARG A 83 3.66 -11.54 7.91
C ARG A 83 3.74 -11.64 6.39
N GLN A 84 3.73 -10.51 5.69
CA GLN A 84 3.47 -10.43 4.26
C GLN A 84 4.35 -9.37 3.59
N VAL A 85 4.82 -9.67 2.38
CA VAL A 85 5.31 -8.62 1.46
C VAL A 85 4.16 -8.17 0.59
N TYR A 86 3.91 -6.86 0.59
CA TYR A 86 2.95 -6.22 -0.30
C TYR A 86 3.66 -5.57 -1.46
N GLY A 87 3.01 -5.57 -2.60
CA GLY A 87 3.40 -4.87 -3.81
C GLY A 87 2.23 -4.08 -4.36
N LEU A 88 2.47 -2.86 -4.80
CA LEU A 88 1.50 -2.04 -5.51
C LEU A 88 2.00 -1.81 -6.92
N ASN A 89 1.24 -2.30 -7.91
CA ASN A 89 1.46 -2.00 -9.32
C ASN A 89 0.50 -0.86 -9.72
N PHE A 90 1.01 0.38 -9.72
CA PHE A 90 0.23 1.59 -9.94
C PHE A 90 -0.23 1.75 -11.40
N SER A 91 -1.38 2.39 -11.63
CA SER A 91 -1.87 2.66 -13.00
C SER A 91 -1.00 3.65 -13.76
N SER A 92 -0.31 4.55 -13.05
CA SER A 92 0.52 5.59 -13.65
C SER A 92 1.69 5.95 -12.75
N LYS A 93 2.66 6.67 -13.31
CA LYS A 93 3.81 7.17 -12.55
C LYS A 93 3.38 8.22 -11.52
N GLU A 94 2.40 9.06 -11.87
CA GLU A 94 1.88 10.10 -10.99
C GLU A 94 1.20 9.51 -9.75
N ASP A 95 0.42 8.43 -9.92
CA ASP A 95 -0.14 7.65 -8.82
C ASP A 95 0.98 7.10 -7.91
N ALA A 96 2.03 6.55 -8.50
CA ALA A 96 3.15 5.95 -7.78
C ALA A 96 3.95 6.99 -7.00
N ASP A 97 4.30 8.11 -7.63
CA ASP A 97 5.06 9.21 -7.04
C ASP A 97 4.30 9.86 -5.88
N GLY A 98 3.01 10.17 -6.08
CA GLY A 98 2.18 10.77 -5.03
C GLY A 98 2.02 9.83 -3.82
N PHE A 99 1.84 8.53 -4.08
CA PHE A 99 1.77 7.54 -3.01
C PHE A 99 3.11 7.40 -2.27
N ALA A 100 4.23 7.38 -3.00
CA ALA A 100 5.56 7.30 -2.41
C ALA A 100 5.87 8.51 -1.54
N GLN A 101 5.55 9.73 -1.99
CA GLN A 101 5.75 10.95 -1.21
C GLN A 101 4.99 10.88 0.12
N ALA A 102 3.70 10.52 0.08
CA ALA A 102 2.89 10.40 1.28
C ALA A 102 3.39 9.29 2.23
N MET A 103 3.84 8.16 1.68
CA MET A 103 4.43 7.07 2.47
C MET A 103 5.71 7.52 3.18
N LEU A 104 6.62 8.19 2.48
CA LEU A 104 7.87 8.67 3.05
C LEU A 104 7.63 9.71 4.16
N THR A 105 6.72 10.66 3.94
CA THR A 105 6.33 11.63 4.99
C THR A 105 5.69 10.94 6.20
N ALA A 106 4.87 9.91 6.00
CA ALA A 106 4.32 9.13 7.11
C ALA A 106 5.41 8.42 7.91
N LEU A 107 6.41 7.84 7.23
CA LEU A 107 7.55 7.18 7.88
C LEU A 107 8.44 8.16 8.64
N GLU A 108 8.68 9.35 8.08
CA GLU A 108 9.39 10.44 8.77
C GLU A 108 8.65 10.88 10.03
N THR A 109 7.33 11.04 9.97
CA THR A 109 6.49 11.43 11.12
C THR A 109 6.50 10.41 12.25
N LEU A 110 6.75 9.13 11.94
CA LEU A 110 6.83 8.04 12.92
C LEU A 110 8.23 7.87 13.54
N ASN A 111 9.27 8.51 12.97
CA ASN A 111 10.64 8.39 13.46
C ASN A 111 10.94 9.38 14.57
#